data_AF-A0A9E5ZE83-F1
#
_entry.id   AF-A0A9E5ZE83-F1
#
_cell.length_a   1.000
_cell.length_b   1.000
_cell.length_c   1.000
_cell.angle_alpha   90.00
_cell.angle_beta   90.00
_cell.angle_gamma   90.00
#
_symmetry.space_group_name_H-M   'P 1'
#
loop_
_entity.id
_entity.type
_entity.pdbx_description
1 polymer ?
#
loop_
_entity_poly.entity_id
_entity_poly.type
_entity_poly.pdbx_seq_one_letter_code
_entity_poly.pdbx_strand_id
1 'polypeptide(L)'
;MKELFNDVFALSISEYDIHYLLNRFVEKSRLTYQNIKKRIASSTVIGANDTGIKVNGCKHWFWTWKTNKITYIMHSHSVNNRFET
;
A
#
# COMPACT_ATOMS: atom_id res chain seq x y z
N MET A 1 -6.70 -15.75 -1.63
CA MET A 1 -7.44 -15.09 -0.52
C MET A 1 -8.87 -15.62 -0.44
N LYS A 2 -9.53 -15.81 -1.60
CA LYS A 2 -10.80 -16.54 -1.69
C LYS A 2 -10.77 -17.92 -1.02
N GLU A 3 -9.69 -18.66 -1.23
CA GLU A 3 -9.45 -20.00 -0.68
C GLU A 3 -9.44 -19.97 0.85
N LEU A 4 -8.76 -18.99 1.45
CA LEU A 4 -8.74 -18.80 2.90
C LEU A 4 -10.16 -18.60 3.47
N PHE A 5 -10.96 -17.75 2.81
CA PHE A 5 -12.34 -17.49 3.24
C PHE A 5 -13.24 -18.71 3.09
N ASN A 6 -13.11 -19.44 1.98
CA ASN A 6 -13.89 -20.66 1.74
C ASN A 6 -13.49 -21.80 2.68
N ASP A 7 -12.20 -22.12 2.73
CA ASP A 7 -11.71 -23.38 3.29
C ASP A 7 -11.52 -23.31 4.80
N VAL A 8 -11.18 -22.14 5.35
CA VAL A 8 -10.93 -21.95 6.79
C VAL A 8 -12.13 -21.31 7.48
N PHE A 9 -12.74 -20.30 6.86
CA PHE A 9 -13.82 -19.54 7.48
C PHE A 9 -15.22 -20.02 7.06
N ALA A 10 -15.34 -20.98 6.14
CA ALA A 10 -16.61 -21.45 5.57
C ALA A 10 -17.47 -20.30 5.00
N LEU A 11 -16.83 -19.25 4.48
CA LEU A 11 -17.45 -18.08 3.89
C LEU A 11 -17.24 -18.06 2.39
N SER A 12 -18.30 -18.36 1.64
CA SER A 12 -18.30 -18.24 0.17
C SER A 12 -18.18 -16.78 -0.24
N ILE A 13 -17.03 -16.40 -0.78
CA ILE A 13 -16.76 -15.04 -1.29
C ILE A 13 -16.20 -15.10 -2.71
N SER A 14 -16.63 -14.19 -3.59
CA SER A 14 -16.05 -14.07 -4.93
C SER A 14 -14.80 -13.19 -4.92
N GLU A 15 -13.95 -13.33 -5.94
CA GLU A 15 -12.80 -12.42 -6.12
C GLU A 15 -13.25 -10.98 -6.35
N TYR A 16 -14.41 -10.79 -6.99
CA TYR A 16 -15.03 -9.48 -7.17
C TYR A 16 -15.41 -8.85 -5.82
N ASP A 17 -15.98 -9.63 -4.90
CA ASP A 17 -16.33 -9.14 -3.57
C ASP A 17 -15.08 -8.73 -2.78
N ILE A 18 -14.00 -9.52 -2.87
CA ILE A 18 -12.71 -9.16 -2.25
C ILE A 18 -12.20 -7.84 -2.84
N HIS A 19 -12.23 -7.69 -4.17
CA HIS A 19 -11.82 -6.46 -4.84
C HIS A 19 -12.67 -5.25 -4.38
N TYR A 20 -13.99 -5.41 -4.31
CA TYR A 20 -14.91 -4.38 -3.84
C TYR A 20 -14.63 -3.99 -2.38
N LEU A 21 -14.43 -4.95 -1.49
CA LEU A 21 -14.13 -4.71 -0.08
C LEU A 21 -12.79 -3.99 0.11
N LEU A 22 -11.77 -4.35 -0.67
CA LEU A 22 -10.49 -3.66 -0.67
C LEU A 22 -10.64 -2.20 -1.10
N ASN A 23 -11.36 -1.91 -2.19
CA ASN A 23 -11.62 -0.54 -2.64
C ASN A 23 -12.40 0.27 -1.58
N ARG A 24 -13.41 -0.34 -0.96
CA ARG A 24 -14.16 0.29 0.14
C ARG A 24 -13.26 0.60 1.33
N PHE A 25 -12.30 -0.28 1.64
CA PHE A 25 -11.34 -0.07 2.72
C PHE A 25 -10.35 1.05 2.40
N VAL A 26 -9.92 1.18 1.14
CA VAL A 26 -9.09 2.29 0.67
C VAL A 26 -9.77 3.63 0.95
N GLU A 27 -11.04 3.77 0.59
CA GLU A 27 -11.78 5.01 0.83
C GLU A 27 -11.88 5.36 2.31
N LYS A 28 -12.19 4.38 3.17
CA LYS A 28 -12.24 4.57 4.63
C LYS A 28 -10.87 4.96 5.22
N SER A 29 -9.80 4.42 4.66
CA SER A 29 -8.44 4.62 5.16
C SER A 29 -7.74 5.85 4.57
N ARG A 30 -8.35 6.51 3.58
CA ARG A 30 -7.73 7.59 2.80
C ARG A 30 -7.22 8.74 3.67
N LEU A 31 -8.01 9.18 4.64
CA LEU A 31 -7.62 10.25 5.55
C LEU A 31 -6.40 9.84 6.40
N THR A 32 -6.42 8.64 6.96
CA THR A 32 -5.31 8.10 7.76
C THR A 32 -4.05 7.96 6.91
N TYR A 33 -4.16 7.44 5.69
CA TYR A 33 -3.06 7.32 4.75
C TYR A 33 -2.43 8.68 4.41
N GLN A 34 -3.24 9.70 4.15
CA GLN A 34 -2.76 11.07 3.91
C GLN A 34 -2.10 11.68 5.15
N ASN A 35 -2.64 11.44 6.35
CA ASN A 35 -2.03 11.90 7.59
C ASN A 35 -0.67 11.24 7.86
N ILE A 36 -0.53 9.94 7.55
CA ILE A 36 0.76 9.24 7.61
C ILE A 36 1.76 9.89 6.63
N LYS A 37 1.35 10.16 5.38
CA LYS A 37 2.20 10.85 4.38
C LYS A 37 2.72 12.18 4.92
N LYS A 38 1.83 13.04 5.45
CA LYS A 38 2.19 14.35 6.02
C LYS A 38 3.20 14.24 7.17
N ARG A 39 2.96 13.31 8.10
CA ARG A 39 3.83 13.11 9.27
C ARG A 39 5.20 12.56 8.89
N ILE A 40 5.27 11.67 7.89
CA ILE A 40 6.55 11.22 7.35
C ILE A 40 7.28 12.39 6.68
N ALA A 41 6.61 13.19 5.85
CA ALA A 41 7.24 14.33 5.18
C ALA A 41 7.82 15.37 6.15
N SER A 42 7.22 15.52 7.35
CA SER A 42 7.70 16.43 8.40
C SER A 42 8.73 15.80 9.35
N SER A 43 9.14 14.54 9.14
CA SER A 43 10.03 13.84 10.07
C SER A 43 11.49 14.17 9.78
N THR A 44 12.28 14.47 10.82
CA THR A 44 13.69 14.83 10.69
C THR A 44 14.57 13.67 10.20
N VAL A 45 14.26 12.45 10.62
CA VAL A 45 15.00 11.24 10.24
C VAL A 45 14.01 10.20 9.73
N ILE A 46 14.28 9.69 8.53
CA ILE A 46 13.42 8.74 7.83
C ILE A 46 14.30 7.66 7.23
N GLY A 47 13.95 6.40 7.45
CA GLY A 47 14.51 5.28 6.70
C GLY A 47 13.72 5.07 5.41
N ALA A 48 14.41 4.91 4.29
CA ALA A 48 13.80 4.64 2.99
C ALA A 48 14.25 3.27 2.47
N ASN A 49 13.34 2.56 1.79
CA ASN A 49 13.64 1.33 1.07
C ASN A 49 12.76 1.23 -0.18
N ASP A 50 13.29 0.67 -1.26
CA ASP A 50 12.56 0.36 -2.47
C ASP A 50 12.47 -1.15 -2.69
N THR A 51 11.36 -1.59 -3.26
CA THR A 51 11.16 -2.99 -3.64
C THR A 51 10.60 -3.02 -5.05
N GLY A 52 11.38 -3.58 -5.97
CA GLY A 52 10.98 -3.76 -7.36
C GLY A 52 9.90 -4.82 -7.48
N ILE A 53 8.87 -4.53 -8.26
CA ILE A 53 7.78 -5.46 -8.58
C ILE A 53 7.51 -5.47 -10.08
N LYS A 54 7.07 -6.60 -10.63
CA LYS A 54 6.56 -6.67 -12.00
C LYS A 54 5.04 -6.56 -11.97
N VAL A 55 4.49 -5.53 -12.63
CA VAL A 55 3.05 -5.37 -12.85
C VAL A 55 2.83 -5.43 -14.34
N ASN A 56 2.05 -6.41 -14.81
CA ASN A 56 1.80 -6.66 -16.23
C ASN A 56 3.07 -6.73 -17.09
N GLY A 57 4.13 -7.34 -16.55
CA GLY A 57 5.43 -7.47 -17.23
C GLY A 57 6.35 -6.25 -17.13
N CYS A 58 5.84 -5.09 -16.75
CA CYS A 58 6.64 -3.87 -16.56
C CYS A 58 7.20 -3.79 -15.14
N LYS A 59 8.39 -3.20 -14.98
CA LYS A 59 9.01 -2.95 -13.68
C LYS A 59 8.38 -1.73 -13.02
N HIS A 60 7.87 -1.91 -11.82
CA HIS A 60 7.34 -0.89 -10.93
C HIS A 60 8.08 -0.95 -9.58
N TRP A 61 7.79 0.01 -8.70
CA TRP A 61 8.43 0.11 -7.41
C TRP A 61 7.40 0.35 -6.30
N PHE A 62 7.56 -0.38 -5.20
CA PHE A 62 6.99 -0.01 -3.92
C PHE A 62 8.07 0.67 -3.10
N TRP A 63 7.84 1.93 -2.77
CA TRP A 63 8.69 2.69 -1.88
C TRP A 63 8.13 2.64 -0.48
N THR A 64 9.03 2.48 0.49
CA THR A 64 8.69 2.44 1.92
C THR A 64 9.50 3.52 2.63
N TRP A 65 8.81 4.42 3.31
CA TRP A 65 9.41 5.38 4.24
C TRP A 65 8.95 5.04 5.63
N LYS A 66 9.88 4.96 6.57
CA LYS A 66 9.58 4.57 7.95
C LYS A 66 10.29 5.48 8.94
N THR A 67 9.59 5.72 10.03
CA THR A 67 10.15 6.19 11.30
C THR A 67 9.94 5.11 12.35
N ASN A 68 10.32 5.37 13.60
CA ASN A 68 10.07 4.43 14.70
C ASN A 68 8.58 4.23 15.02
N LYS A 69 7.68 5.08 14.49
CA LYS A 69 6.24 5.06 14.84
C LYS A 69 5.31 4.81 13.65
N ILE A 70 5.72 5.17 12.44
CA ILE A 70 4.84 5.14 11.27
C ILE A 70 5.60 4.66 10.04
N THR A 71 4.88 3.99 9.14
CA THR A 71 5.39 3.53 7.84
C THR A 71 4.42 3.98 6.75
N TYR A 72 4.97 4.55 5.68
CA TYR A 72 4.26 4.96 4.47
C TYR A 72 4.77 4.13 3.30
N ILE A 73 3.85 3.53 2.56
CA ILE A 73 4.16 2.71 1.38
C ILE A 73 3.46 3.31 0.17
N MET A 74 4.20 3.53 -0.91
CA MET A 74 3.68 4.11 -2.15
C MET A 74 4.14 3.30 -3.36
N HIS A 75 3.21 3.08 -4.29
CA HIS A 75 3.50 2.51 -5.60
C HIS A 75 3.95 3.59 -6.59
N SER A 76 4.93 3.30 -7.44
CA SER A 76 5.27 4.11 -8.61
C SER A 76 5.60 3.24 -9.83
N HIS A 77 5.30 3.76 -11.02
CA HIS A 77 5.68 3.14 -12.30
C HIS A 77 7.16 3.42 -12.67
N SER A 78 7.75 4.48 -12.10
CA SER A 78 9.13 4.92 -12.39
C SER A 78 9.92 5.14 -11.11
N VAL A 79 11.24 4.96 -11.18
CA VAL A 79 12.19 5.24 -10.09
C VAL A 79 12.28 6.74 -9.78
N ASN A 80 11.90 7.61 -10.72
CA ASN A 80 12.10 9.06 -10.60
C ASN A 80 11.05 9.78 -9.74
N ASN A 81 9.96 9.13 -9.33
CA ASN A 81 8.96 9.70 -8.42
C ASN A 81 9.38 9.54 -6.94
N ARG A 82 10.66 9.81 -6.64
CA ARG A 82 11.14 9.85 -5.26
C ARG A 82 10.51 11.04 -4.56
N PHE A 83 9.49 10.77 -3.75
CA PHE A 83 8.91 11.73 -2.79
C PHE A 83 8.89 13.17 -3.32
N GLU A 84 8.01 13.46 -4.27
CA GLU A 84 7.71 14.87 -4.56
C GLU A 84 7.13 15.48 -3.28
N THR A 85 7.95 16.33 -2.66
CA THR A 85 7.65 17.21 -1.52
C THR A 85 6.67 18.29 -1.92
#